data_AF-A0A0D0JUU0-F1
#
_entry.id   AF-A0A0D0JUU0-F1
#
_cell.length_a   1.000
_cell.length_b   1.000
_cell.length_c   1.000
_cell.angle_alpha   90.00
_cell.angle_beta   90.00
_cell.angle_gamma   90.00
#
_symmetry.space_group_name_H-M   'P 1'
#
loop_
_entity.id
_entity.type
_entity.pdbx_description
1 polymer ?
#
loop_
_entity_poly.entity_id
_entity_poly.type
_entity_poly.pdbx_seq_one_letter_code
_entity_poly.pdbx_strand_id
1 'polypeptide(L)'
;MAMSGPAVDDLDDLRRGRLLARSALHRAQRLPFKPVSSAKWVDVSSSNGMLRVQIEHDTIRGVTPEMMRWWFEHLADSTTWNGVDFSGPAVSHYHLWHHRDHIAVTPLDRGAPVDCDESDPGASTVSTGFAVGARTRIDERFNDYRDRISATVVTTDLDDAEFTFEIRMLGRTVGHVLHRYSPERGGLRFYAETVIGLPTRAGRLANLVRPLMYSARTADHWIRHNIEETGRSEDVIPVLHAHHTGTGALSA
;
A
#
# COMPACT_ATOMS: atom_id res chain seq x y z
N MET A 1 -12.76 -25.99 -1.36
CA MET A 1 -13.80 -24.96 -1.14
C MET A 1 -13.64 -23.95 -2.28
N ALA A 2 -14.55 -23.95 -3.24
CA ALA A 2 -14.42 -23.18 -4.47
C ALA A 2 -14.57 -21.68 -4.18
N MET A 3 -13.54 -20.91 -4.46
CA MET A 3 -13.59 -19.45 -4.44
C MET A 3 -14.36 -19.01 -5.67
N SER A 4 -15.60 -18.54 -5.49
CA SER A 4 -16.36 -17.92 -6.57
C SER A 4 -15.52 -16.76 -7.15
N GLY A 5 -15.19 -16.87 -8.43
CA GLY A 5 -14.55 -15.78 -9.16
C GLY A 5 -15.45 -14.54 -9.16
N PRO A 6 -14.87 -13.33 -9.27
CA PRO A 6 -15.65 -12.11 -9.39
C PRO A 6 -16.53 -12.13 -10.65
N ALA A 7 -17.66 -11.43 -10.59
CA ALA A 7 -18.55 -11.25 -11.74
C ALA A 7 -17.79 -10.60 -12.93
N VAL A 8 -18.23 -10.84 -14.17
CA VAL A 8 -17.56 -10.31 -15.38
C VAL A 8 -17.46 -8.79 -15.36
N ASP A 9 -18.48 -8.10 -14.85
CA ASP A 9 -18.50 -6.63 -14.72
C ASP A 9 -17.41 -6.10 -13.77
N ASP A 10 -17.10 -6.84 -12.69
CA ASP A 10 -16.04 -6.49 -11.72
C ASP A 10 -14.64 -6.60 -12.35
N LEU A 11 -14.45 -7.51 -13.33
CA LEU A 11 -13.18 -7.64 -14.05
C LEU A 11 -12.96 -6.52 -15.07
N ASP A 12 -14.02 -6.09 -15.77
CA ASP A 12 -13.94 -5.00 -16.73
C ASP A 12 -13.73 -3.64 -16.04
N ASP A 13 -14.36 -3.43 -14.90
CA ASP A 13 -14.14 -2.23 -14.07
C ASP A 13 -12.73 -2.20 -13.47
N LEU A 14 -12.25 -3.33 -12.95
CA LEU A 14 -10.85 -3.45 -12.49
C LEU A 14 -9.87 -3.15 -13.62
N ARG A 15 -10.10 -3.72 -14.82
CA ARG A 15 -9.25 -3.47 -15.98
C ARG A 15 -9.26 -1.99 -16.36
N ARG A 16 -10.43 -1.35 -16.35
CA ARG A 16 -10.59 0.07 -16.66
C ARG A 16 -9.81 0.93 -15.67
N GLY A 17 -9.97 0.69 -14.36
CA GLY A 17 -9.25 1.44 -13.31
C GLY A 17 -7.73 1.36 -13.46
N ARG A 18 -7.20 0.16 -13.71
CA ARG A 18 -5.77 -0.06 -13.97
C ARG A 18 -5.26 0.65 -15.23
N LEU A 19 -6.06 0.68 -16.30
CA LEU A 19 -5.72 1.39 -17.54
C LEU A 19 -5.74 2.91 -17.34
N LEU A 20 -6.66 3.45 -16.53
CA LEU A 20 -6.69 4.86 -16.18
C LEU A 20 -5.41 5.26 -15.42
N ALA A 21 -5.04 4.51 -14.38
CA ALA A 21 -3.81 4.74 -13.62
C ALA A 21 -2.57 4.65 -14.53
N ARG A 22 -2.47 3.59 -15.33
CA ARG A 22 -1.38 3.42 -16.31
C ARG A 22 -1.26 4.60 -17.27
N SER A 23 -2.39 5.11 -17.77
CA SER A 23 -2.42 6.23 -18.71
C SER A 23 -1.98 7.53 -18.05
N ALA A 24 -2.42 7.78 -16.81
CA ALA A 24 -1.97 8.92 -16.03
C ALA A 24 -0.45 8.90 -15.80
N LEU A 25 0.08 7.76 -15.34
CA LEU A 25 1.51 7.57 -15.09
C LEU A 25 2.35 7.69 -16.37
N HIS A 26 1.82 7.22 -17.51
CA HIS A 26 2.46 7.40 -18.80
C HIS A 26 2.53 8.87 -19.21
N ARG A 27 1.44 9.64 -19.07
CA ARG A 27 1.44 11.08 -19.37
C ARG A 27 2.37 11.88 -18.48
N ALA A 28 2.49 11.49 -17.20
CA ALA A 28 3.44 12.07 -16.26
C ALA A 28 4.91 11.68 -16.55
N GLN A 29 5.16 10.81 -17.54
CA GLN A 29 6.48 10.21 -17.83
C GLN A 29 7.07 9.43 -16.64
N ARG A 30 6.21 8.90 -15.78
CA ARG A 30 6.57 8.13 -14.58
C ARG A 30 6.19 6.65 -14.68
N LEU A 31 5.79 6.15 -15.85
CA LEU A 31 5.27 4.79 -15.99
C LEU A 31 6.19 3.68 -15.44
N PRO A 32 7.52 3.68 -15.67
CA PRO A 32 8.40 2.62 -15.19
C PRO A 32 8.42 2.53 -13.65
N PHE A 33 8.44 1.32 -13.10
CA PHE A 33 8.72 1.12 -11.69
C PHE A 33 10.23 1.15 -11.41
N LYS A 34 10.61 1.46 -10.16
CA LYS A 34 11.99 1.26 -9.72
C LYS A 34 12.36 -0.23 -9.83
N PRO A 35 13.57 -0.56 -10.29
CA PRO A 35 14.01 -1.95 -10.33
C PRO A 35 14.25 -2.48 -8.91
N VAL A 36 14.11 -3.79 -8.69
CA VAL A 36 14.42 -4.43 -7.39
C VAL A 36 15.81 -4.07 -6.86
N SER A 37 16.78 -3.87 -7.75
CA SER A 37 18.14 -3.45 -7.41
C SER A 37 18.26 -2.03 -6.84
N SER A 38 17.17 -1.25 -6.78
CA SER A 38 17.18 0.06 -6.11
C SER A 38 17.11 -0.06 -4.59
N ALA A 39 16.59 -1.15 -4.04
CA ALA A 39 16.58 -1.35 -2.59
C ALA A 39 18.01 -1.31 -2.05
N LYS A 40 18.23 -0.60 -0.94
CA LYS A 40 19.55 -0.50 -0.29
C LYS A 40 19.99 -1.87 0.21
N TRP A 41 19.05 -2.66 0.75
CA TRP A 41 19.24 -4.08 1.06
C TRP A 41 17.89 -4.79 1.26
N VAL A 42 17.93 -6.12 1.15
CA VAL A 42 16.81 -7.01 1.45
C VAL A 42 17.34 -8.17 2.29
N ASP A 43 16.64 -8.53 3.35
CA ASP A 43 16.91 -9.72 4.16
C ASP A 43 15.67 -10.60 4.26
N VAL A 44 15.86 -11.91 4.09
CA VAL A 44 14.81 -12.91 4.18
C VAL A 44 15.27 -13.99 5.13
N SER A 45 14.60 -14.09 6.28
CA SER A 45 14.92 -15.07 7.30
C SER A 45 13.70 -15.90 7.68
N SER A 46 13.96 -17.11 8.16
CA SER A 46 12.93 -18.02 8.65
C SER A 46 13.36 -18.60 9.99
N SER A 47 12.51 -18.45 11.01
CA SER A 47 12.77 -19.00 12.35
C SER A 47 11.48 -19.55 12.95
N ASN A 48 11.53 -20.76 13.51
CA ASN A 48 10.36 -21.45 14.06
C ASN A 48 9.16 -21.53 13.08
N GLY A 49 9.46 -21.62 11.78
CA GLY A 49 8.47 -21.65 10.71
C GLY A 49 7.82 -20.29 10.39
N MET A 50 8.19 -19.20 11.05
CA MET A 50 7.79 -17.83 10.69
C MET A 50 8.72 -17.26 9.62
N LEU A 51 8.16 -16.54 8.65
CA LEU A 51 8.91 -15.79 7.65
C LEU A 51 9.11 -14.39 8.18
N ARG A 52 10.30 -13.83 7.98
CA ARG A 52 10.54 -12.41 8.13
C ARG A 52 11.20 -11.92 6.85
N VAL A 53 10.61 -10.89 6.25
CA VAL A 53 11.18 -10.17 5.11
C VAL A 53 11.41 -8.74 5.55
N GLN A 54 12.61 -8.23 5.34
CA GLN A 54 13.01 -6.87 5.70
C GLN A 54 13.57 -6.20 4.45
N ILE A 55 13.14 -4.96 4.19
CA ILE A 55 13.56 -4.19 3.03
C ILE A 55 13.89 -2.78 3.50
N GLU A 56 15.08 -2.31 3.17
CA GLU A 56 15.41 -0.90 3.22
C GLU A 56 15.37 -0.37 1.78
N HIS A 57 14.42 0.54 1.52
CA HIS A 57 14.17 1.03 0.18
C HIS A 57 15.20 2.10 -0.23
N ASP A 58 15.26 2.36 -1.54
CA ASP A 58 15.84 3.62 -2.04
C ASP A 58 15.13 4.81 -1.40
N THR A 59 15.80 5.95 -1.30
CA THR A 59 15.17 7.18 -0.82
C THR A 59 13.96 7.50 -1.70
N ILE A 60 12.80 7.72 -1.08
CA ILE A 60 11.58 8.16 -1.77
C ILE A 60 11.67 9.67 -1.93
N ARG A 61 11.99 10.13 -3.15
CA ARG A 61 12.35 11.54 -3.37
C ARG A 61 11.16 12.48 -3.19
N GLY A 62 11.40 13.62 -2.56
CA GLY A 62 10.40 14.68 -2.43
C GLY A 62 9.18 14.34 -1.56
N VAL A 63 9.20 13.23 -0.82
CA VAL A 63 8.15 12.83 0.12
C VAL A 63 8.62 13.12 1.55
N THR A 64 7.75 13.70 2.36
CA THR A 64 7.96 13.90 3.81
C THR A 64 7.22 12.83 4.62
N PRO A 65 7.55 12.65 5.91
CA PRO A 65 6.82 11.70 6.74
C PRO A 65 5.31 12.02 6.86
N GLU A 66 4.98 13.30 7.00
CA GLU A 66 3.59 13.79 7.02
C GLU A 66 2.84 13.42 5.72
N MET A 67 3.46 13.62 4.56
CA MET A 67 2.89 13.21 3.27
C MET A 67 2.64 11.70 3.19
N MET A 68 3.52 10.90 3.79
CA MET A 68 3.39 9.45 3.83
C MET A 68 2.27 9.01 4.77
N ARG A 69 2.14 9.63 5.95
CA ARG A 69 1.00 9.42 6.85
C ARG A 69 -0.32 9.73 6.13
N TRP A 70 -0.42 10.93 5.55
CA TRP A 70 -1.59 11.36 4.77
C TRP A 70 -1.94 10.34 3.67
N TRP A 71 -0.93 9.83 2.97
CA TRP A 71 -1.13 8.83 1.91
C TRP A 71 -1.81 7.55 2.43
N PHE A 72 -1.40 7.04 3.59
CA PHE A 72 -2.03 5.85 4.19
C PHE A 72 -3.43 6.13 4.73
N GLU A 73 -3.69 7.33 5.25
CA GLU A 73 -5.02 7.78 5.71
C GLU A 73 -6.03 7.94 4.56
N HIS A 74 -5.55 8.22 3.34
CA HIS A 74 -6.37 8.50 2.15
C HIS A 74 -6.22 7.43 1.05
N LEU A 75 -5.65 6.26 1.37
CA LEU A 75 -5.29 5.28 0.34
C LEU A 75 -6.49 4.71 -0.44
N ALA A 76 -7.68 4.67 0.18
CA ALA A 76 -8.89 4.20 -0.50
C ALA A 76 -9.58 5.29 -1.33
N ASP A 77 -9.09 6.53 -1.28
CA ASP A 77 -9.68 7.61 -2.07
C ASP A 77 -9.39 7.46 -3.56
N SER A 78 -10.03 8.35 -4.31
CA SER A 78 -9.80 8.56 -5.72
C SER A 78 -9.45 10.00 -5.99
N THR A 79 -8.72 10.22 -7.07
CA THR A 79 -8.35 11.52 -7.59
C THR A 79 -8.75 11.62 -9.06
N THR A 80 -8.87 12.84 -9.57
CA THR A 80 -9.01 13.11 -11.01
C THR A 80 -7.67 13.43 -11.67
N TRP A 81 -6.55 13.22 -10.95
CA TRP A 81 -5.22 13.43 -11.51
C TRP A 81 -4.98 12.55 -12.73
N ASN A 82 -4.68 13.20 -13.84
CA ASN A 82 -4.59 12.57 -15.14
C ASN A 82 -3.12 12.44 -15.61
N GLY A 83 -2.15 12.77 -14.76
CA GLY A 83 -0.72 12.82 -15.12
C GLY A 83 -0.22 14.21 -15.53
N VAL A 84 -1.12 15.16 -15.72
CA VAL A 84 -0.82 16.56 -16.08
C VAL A 84 -1.55 17.51 -15.12
N ASP A 85 -2.85 17.32 -14.97
CA ASP A 85 -3.73 18.12 -14.11
C ASP A 85 -4.83 17.25 -13.47
N PHE A 86 -5.83 17.88 -12.84
CA PHE A 86 -6.93 17.22 -12.13
C PHE A 86 -8.27 17.24 -12.92
N SER A 87 -8.21 17.31 -14.25
CA SER A 87 -9.41 17.30 -15.12
C SER A 87 -9.80 15.90 -15.63
N GLY A 88 -9.08 14.86 -15.21
CA GLY A 88 -9.29 13.49 -15.67
C GLY A 88 -10.50 12.77 -15.06
N PRO A 89 -10.79 11.55 -15.54
CA PRO A 89 -11.73 10.67 -14.85
C PRO A 89 -11.17 10.27 -13.48
N ALA A 90 -12.07 9.93 -12.54
CA ALA A 90 -11.69 9.42 -11.24
C ALA A 90 -10.83 8.14 -11.37
N VAL A 91 -9.70 8.11 -10.67
CA VAL A 91 -8.78 6.99 -10.55
C VAL A 91 -8.42 6.78 -9.09
N SER A 92 -8.40 5.54 -8.63
CA SER A 92 -8.05 5.22 -7.25
C SER A 92 -6.58 5.53 -6.96
N HIS A 93 -6.30 6.09 -5.78
CA HIS A 93 -4.94 6.21 -5.24
C HIS A 93 -4.22 4.86 -5.24
N TYR A 94 -4.94 3.81 -4.85
CA TYR A 94 -4.44 2.45 -4.82
C TYR A 94 -4.02 1.95 -6.21
N HIS A 95 -4.77 2.25 -7.28
CA HIS A 95 -4.33 1.92 -8.64
C HIS A 95 -3.15 2.75 -9.12
N LEU A 96 -3.05 4.02 -8.71
CA LEU A 96 -1.88 4.85 -9.00
C LEU A 96 -0.62 4.32 -8.31
N TRP A 97 -0.75 3.72 -7.12
CA TRP A 97 0.35 3.16 -6.35
C TRP A 97 0.95 1.91 -7.03
N HIS A 98 0.10 1.01 -7.53
CA HIS A 98 0.56 -0.15 -8.29
C HIS A 98 -0.45 -0.59 -9.35
N HIS A 99 -0.40 0.04 -10.52
CA HIS A 99 -1.36 -0.15 -11.62
C HIS A 99 -1.47 -1.58 -12.16
N ARG A 100 -0.51 -2.47 -11.87
CA ARG A 100 -0.56 -3.89 -12.27
C ARG A 100 -1.24 -4.78 -11.24
N ASP A 101 -1.06 -4.53 -9.96
CA ASP A 101 -1.26 -5.56 -8.92
C ASP A 101 -2.43 -5.21 -8.00
N HIS A 102 -2.65 -3.92 -7.73
CA HIS A 102 -3.71 -3.47 -6.83
C HIS A 102 -5.10 -3.71 -7.43
N ILE A 103 -6.02 -4.25 -6.61
CA ILE A 103 -7.44 -4.35 -6.94
C ILE A 103 -8.20 -3.27 -6.18
N ALA A 104 -8.22 -3.36 -4.85
CA ALA A 104 -8.95 -2.44 -4.00
C ALA A 104 -8.40 -2.45 -2.57
N VAL A 105 -8.52 -1.31 -1.91
CA VAL A 105 -8.43 -1.19 -0.45
C VAL A 105 -9.80 -0.70 0.04
N THR A 106 -10.36 -1.35 1.05
CA THR A 106 -11.74 -1.12 1.48
C THR A 106 -11.82 -1.06 3.01
N PRO A 107 -12.09 0.11 3.60
CA PRO A 107 -12.39 0.20 5.02
C PRO A 107 -13.63 -0.63 5.35
N LEU A 108 -13.51 -1.47 6.39
CA LEU A 108 -14.61 -2.29 6.88
C LEU A 108 -15.30 -1.65 8.09
N ASP A 109 -14.57 -0.82 8.83
CA ASP A 109 -15.10 0.02 9.88
C ASP A 109 -15.29 1.44 9.33
N ARG A 110 -16.40 2.09 9.66
CA ARG A 110 -16.61 3.48 9.24
C ARG A 110 -15.68 4.37 10.04
N GLY A 111 -14.64 4.86 9.36
CA GLY A 111 -14.14 6.22 9.51
C GLY A 111 -13.75 6.67 10.91
N ALA A 112 -12.51 6.40 11.33
CA ALA A 112 -11.97 7.07 12.50
C ALA A 112 -11.60 8.52 12.16
N PRO A 113 -11.71 9.44 13.13
CA PRO A 113 -11.22 10.80 12.96
C PRO A 113 -9.76 10.80 12.52
N VAL A 114 -9.41 11.65 11.55
CA VAL A 114 -8.02 12.02 11.27
C VAL A 114 -7.75 13.37 11.93
N ASP A 115 -6.53 13.58 12.43
CA ASP A 115 -6.11 14.88 12.95
C ASP A 115 -6.01 15.87 11.78
N CYS A 116 -7.10 16.58 11.49
CA CYS A 116 -7.15 17.65 10.51
C CYS A 116 -7.16 19.02 11.19
N ASP A 117 -6.52 20.02 10.58
CA ASP A 117 -6.71 21.41 10.96
C ASP A 117 -8.17 21.80 10.70
N GLU A 118 -8.95 22.04 11.76
CA GLU A 118 -10.39 22.39 11.68
C GLU A 118 -10.66 23.69 10.89
N SER A 119 -9.61 24.45 10.53
CA SER A 119 -9.73 25.66 9.72
C SER A 119 -9.80 25.40 8.21
N ASP A 120 -9.62 24.16 7.73
CA ASP A 120 -9.78 23.78 6.32
C ASP A 120 -11.17 23.17 6.02
N PRO A 121 -12.08 23.90 5.34
CA PRO A 121 -13.43 23.42 5.02
C PRO A 121 -13.47 22.28 3.98
N GLY A 122 -12.33 21.83 3.44
CA GLY A 122 -12.21 20.69 2.53
C GLY A 122 -11.56 19.44 3.13
N ALA A 123 -11.03 19.51 4.36
CA ALA A 123 -10.36 18.38 4.99
C ALA A 123 -11.37 17.27 5.34
N SER A 124 -11.12 16.05 4.85
CA SER A 124 -11.91 14.88 5.26
C SER A 124 -11.63 14.62 6.74
N THR A 125 -12.62 14.76 7.61
CA THR A 125 -12.51 14.47 9.04
C THR A 125 -12.50 12.98 9.36
N VAL A 126 -12.35 12.15 8.33
CA VAL A 126 -12.54 10.71 8.37
C VAL A 126 -11.49 10.03 7.51
N SER A 127 -10.67 9.17 8.11
CA SER A 127 -9.75 8.30 7.37
C SER A 127 -10.55 7.39 6.45
N THR A 128 -10.31 7.50 5.15
CA THR A 128 -10.86 6.59 4.15
C THR A 128 -9.90 5.43 3.85
N GLY A 129 -8.67 5.46 4.36
CA GLY A 129 -7.67 4.40 4.24
C GLY A 129 -7.49 3.64 5.55
N PHE A 130 -6.30 3.74 6.13
CA PHE A 130 -5.92 3.04 7.35
C PHE A 130 -6.06 3.93 8.57
N ALA A 131 -7.14 3.76 9.33
CA ALA A 131 -7.30 4.39 10.63
C ALA A 131 -6.77 3.48 11.74
N VAL A 132 -6.11 4.05 12.77
CA VAL A 132 -5.66 3.30 13.95
C VAL A 132 -6.84 2.58 14.61
N GLY A 133 -6.69 1.28 14.86
CA GLY A 133 -7.72 0.41 15.41
C GLY A 133 -8.81 -0.04 14.41
N ALA A 134 -8.84 0.52 13.20
CA ALA A 134 -9.83 0.18 12.19
C ALA A 134 -9.42 -1.06 11.37
N ARG A 135 -10.42 -1.78 10.88
CA ARG A 135 -10.24 -2.89 9.93
C ARG A 135 -10.32 -2.40 8.50
N THR A 136 -9.38 -2.86 7.70
CA THR A 136 -9.33 -2.61 6.26
C THR A 136 -9.17 -3.94 5.52
N ARG A 137 -9.89 -4.11 4.41
CA ARG A 137 -9.67 -5.21 3.48
C ARG A 137 -8.74 -4.75 2.37
N ILE A 138 -7.71 -5.54 2.11
CA ILE A 138 -6.76 -5.35 1.02
C ILE A 138 -6.97 -6.49 0.03
N ASP A 139 -7.24 -6.15 -1.23
CA ASP A 139 -7.36 -7.09 -2.35
C ASP A 139 -6.27 -6.78 -3.38
N GLU A 140 -5.40 -7.77 -3.63
CA GLU A 140 -4.21 -7.66 -4.49
C GLU A 140 -4.08 -8.88 -5.41
N ARG A 141 -3.40 -8.68 -6.53
CA ARG A 141 -2.95 -9.76 -7.41
C ARG A 141 -1.47 -9.61 -7.70
N PHE A 142 -0.68 -10.53 -7.17
CA PHE A 142 0.75 -10.60 -7.44
C PHE A 142 1.03 -11.45 -8.69
N ASN A 143 2.29 -11.39 -9.15
CA ASN A 143 2.84 -12.36 -10.12
C ASN A 143 2.07 -12.39 -11.45
N ASP A 144 1.93 -11.22 -12.08
CA ASP A 144 1.23 -11.08 -13.37
C ASP A 144 -0.15 -11.76 -13.33
N TYR A 145 -0.93 -11.39 -12.31
CA TYR A 145 -2.35 -11.77 -12.12
C TYR A 145 -2.64 -13.19 -11.65
N ARG A 146 -1.64 -13.95 -11.19
CA ARG A 146 -1.81 -15.37 -10.83
C ARG A 146 -2.19 -15.60 -9.36
N ASP A 147 -1.67 -14.78 -8.46
CA ASP A 147 -1.80 -15.00 -7.03
C ASP A 147 -2.70 -13.91 -6.44
N ARG A 148 -3.99 -14.21 -6.22
CA ARG A 148 -4.93 -13.28 -5.57
C ARG A 148 -4.82 -13.41 -4.05
N ILE A 149 -4.58 -12.29 -3.39
CA ILE A 149 -4.62 -12.19 -1.93
C ILE A 149 -5.80 -11.28 -1.57
N SER A 150 -6.62 -11.75 -0.64
CA SER A 150 -7.61 -10.93 0.03
C SER A 150 -7.37 -11.10 1.53
N ALA A 151 -6.95 -10.03 2.17
CA ALA A 151 -6.60 -10.03 3.58
C ALA A 151 -7.40 -8.95 4.31
N THR A 152 -7.88 -9.28 5.51
CA THR A 152 -8.35 -8.25 6.44
C THR A 152 -7.19 -7.91 7.36
N VAL A 153 -6.90 -6.63 7.48
CA VAL A 153 -5.87 -6.10 8.37
C VAL A 153 -6.47 -5.19 9.43
N VAL A 154 -5.78 -5.05 10.55
CA VAL A 154 -6.10 -4.10 11.61
C VAL A 154 -4.91 -3.19 11.78
N THR A 155 -5.08 -1.88 11.60
CA THR A 155 -4.01 -0.90 11.84
C THR A 155 -3.77 -0.79 13.34
N THR A 156 -2.52 -0.95 13.78
CA THR A 156 -2.14 -0.77 15.18
C THR A 156 -1.53 0.60 15.42
N ASP A 157 -0.76 1.10 14.47
CA ASP A 157 -0.01 2.35 14.57
C ASP A 157 -0.01 3.05 13.21
N LEU A 158 -0.24 4.37 13.22
CA LEU A 158 -0.07 5.23 12.06
C LEU A 158 0.22 6.66 12.54
N ASP A 159 1.44 7.13 12.31
CA ASP A 159 1.88 8.49 12.64
C ASP A 159 2.98 8.97 11.67
N ASP A 160 3.75 10.00 12.01
CA ASP A 160 4.83 10.54 11.18
C ASP A 160 6.14 9.73 11.24
N ALA A 161 6.17 8.59 11.92
CA ALA A 161 7.35 7.72 12.05
C ALA A 161 7.06 6.26 11.68
N GLU A 162 5.84 5.78 11.89
CA GLU A 162 5.50 4.37 11.72
C GLU A 162 4.08 4.17 11.17
N PHE A 163 3.94 3.15 10.32
CA PHE A 163 2.66 2.56 9.93
C PHE A 163 2.73 1.04 10.10
N THR A 164 1.97 0.52 11.06
CA THR A 164 1.95 -0.91 11.40
C THR A 164 0.53 -1.45 11.33
N PHE A 165 0.36 -2.63 10.72
CA PHE A 165 -0.91 -3.36 10.72
C PHE A 165 -0.73 -4.86 10.87
N GLU A 166 -1.70 -5.48 11.53
CA GLU A 166 -1.77 -6.91 11.74
C GLU A 166 -2.64 -7.59 10.68
N ILE A 167 -2.13 -8.67 10.09
CA ILE A 167 -2.87 -9.49 9.13
C ILE A 167 -3.76 -10.47 9.89
N ARG A 168 -5.07 -10.41 9.66
CA ARG A 168 -6.08 -11.27 10.29
C ARG A 168 -6.61 -12.31 9.31
N MET A 169 -6.54 -13.58 9.72
CA MET A 169 -7.15 -14.70 9.01
C MET A 169 -7.96 -15.55 9.99
N LEU A 170 -9.24 -15.80 9.67
CA LEU A 170 -10.18 -16.53 10.55
C LEU A 170 -10.21 -15.99 11.99
N GLY A 171 -10.15 -14.66 12.14
CA GLY A 171 -10.16 -13.97 13.44
C GLY A 171 -8.84 -14.01 14.22
N ARG A 172 -7.77 -14.61 13.68
CA ARG A 172 -6.45 -14.71 14.34
C ARG A 172 -5.41 -13.83 13.64
N THR A 173 -4.50 -13.22 14.41
CA THR A 173 -3.31 -12.57 13.85
C THR A 173 -2.38 -13.64 13.30
N VAL A 174 -2.14 -13.60 11.99
CA VAL A 174 -1.26 -14.53 11.27
C VAL A 174 0.04 -13.89 10.80
N GLY A 175 0.18 -12.59 11.03
CA GLY A 175 1.35 -11.82 10.69
C GLY A 175 1.15 -10.34 10.96
N HIS A 176 2.17 -9.55 10.71
CA HIS A 176 2.10 -8.10 10.70
C HIS A 176 3.02 -7.54 9.61
N VAL A 177 2.73 -6.31 9.22
CA VAL A 177 3.57 -5.48 8.37
C VAL A 177 3.85 -4.20 9.14
N LEU A 178 5.10 -3.80 9.17
CA LEU A 178 5.59 -2.59 9.81
C LEU A 178 6.36 -1.77 8.78
N HIS A 179 5.99 -0.51 8.66
CA HIS A 179 6.70 0.48 7.88
C HIS A 179 7.26 1.54 8.81
N ARG A 180 8.56 1.78 8.75
CA ARG A 180 9.19 2.91 9.45
C ARG A 180 9.70 3.90 8.45
N TYR A 181 9.45 5.17 8.73
CA TYR A 181 9.91 6.25 7.88
C TYR A 181 10.49 7.40 8.69
N SER A 182 11.43 8.09 8.07
CA SER A 182 12.10 9.24 8.68
C SER A 182 12.62 10.17 7.58
N PRO A 183 12.79 11.48 7.87
CA PRO A 183 13.39 12.40 6.92
C PRO A 183 14.80 11.95 6.51
N GLU A 184 15.09 11.98 5.21
CA GLU A 184 16.41 11.72 4.63
C GLU A 184 16.74 12.83 3.62
N ARG A 185 18.03 13.04 3.34
CA ARG A 185 18.43 14.07 2.38
C ARG A 185 17.79 13.82 1.02
N GLY A 186 16.90 14.72 0.61
CA GLY A 186 16.20 14.66 -0.68
C GLY A 186 14.87 13.89 -0.66
N GLY A 187 14.41 13.41 0.50
CA GLY A 187 13.11 12.73 0.60
C GLY A 187 12.91 11.94 1.89
N LEU A 188 12.31 10.76 1.76
CA LEU A 188 11.95 9.89 2.87
C LEU A 188 12.84 8.64 2.87
N ARG A 189 13.43 8.31 4.01
CA ARG A 189 13.94 6.96 4.28
C ARG A 189 12.75 6.08 4.61
N PHE A 190 12.64 4.92 3.97
CA PHE A 190 11.53 4.00 4.17
C PHE A 190 12.03 2.57 4.38
N TYR A 191 11.63 1.98 5.49
CA TYR A 191 11.92 0.61 5.89
C TYR A 191 10.62 -0.18 5.98
N ALA A 192 10.59 -1.37 5.38
CA ALA A 192 9.46 -2.28 5.46
C ALA A 192 9.87 -3.61 6.11
N GLU A 193 9.05 -4.11 7.00
CA GLU A 193 9.19 -5.42 7.61
C GLU A 193 7.88 -6.18 7.57
N THR A 194 7.90 -7.39 7.02
CA THR A 194 6.76 -8.28 6.99
C THR A 194 7.09 -9.57 7.71
N VAL A 195 6.28 -9.91 8.71
CA VAL A 195 6.38 -11.16 9.45
C VAL A 195 5.14 -11.99 9.22
N ILE A 196 5.31 -13.20 8.71
CA ILE A 196 4.21 -14.15 8.46
C ILE A 196 4.42 -15.42 9.27
N GLY A 197 3.43 -15.75 10.09
CA GLY A 197 3.38 -16.98 10.87
C GLY A 197 2.76 -16.77 12.25
N LEU A 198 2.40 -17.89 12.88
CA LEU A 198 1.79 -17.87 14.20
C LEU A 198 2.88 -18.01 15.27
N PRO A 199 2.99 -17.08 16.24
CA PRO A 199 4.04 -17.10 17.26
C PRO A 199 3.81 -18.16 18.36
N THR A 200 2.61 -18.73 18.43
CA THR A 200 2.24 -19.69 19.48
C THR A 200 2.88 -21.06 19.27
N ARG A 201 3.05 -21.84 20.36
CA ARG A 201 3.61 -23.21 20.27
C ARG A 201 2.78 -24.13 19.36
N ALA A 202 1.45 -24.02 19.40
CA ALA A 202 0.56 -24.72 18.46
C ALA A 202 0.66 -24.14 17.03
N GLY A 203 0.90 -22.84 16.91
CA GLY A 203 1.16 -22.14 15.66
C GLY A 203 2.41 -22.61 14.93
N ARG A 204 3.46 -23.05 15.65
CA ARG A 204 4.68 -23.61 15.03
C ARG A 204 4.40 -24.84 14.16
N LEU A 205 3.40 -25.66 14.52
CA LEU A 205 3.00 -26.81 13.71
C LEU A 205 2.25 -26.37 12.44
N ALA A 206 1.40 -25.35 12.54
CA ALA A 206 0.76 -24.74 11.38
C ALA A 206 1.77 -24.02 10.46
N ASN A 207 2.85 -23.48 11.03
CA ASN A 207 3.92 -22.85 10.28
C ASN A 207 4.72 -23.84 9.41
N LEU A 208 4.70 -25.15 9.71
CA LEU A 208 5.37 -26.17 8.88
C LEU A 208 4.69 -26.35 7.50
N VAL A 209 3.39 -26.07 7.39
CA VAL A 209 2.67 -26.08 6.10
C VAL A 209 2.73 -24.73 5.38
N ARG A 210 3.29 -23.68 6.00
CA ARG A 210 3.42 -22.35 5.42
C ARG A 210 4.16 -22.34 4.08
N PRO A 211 5.27 -23.09 3.85
CA PRO A 211 5.94 -23.11 2.54
C PRO A 211 5.06 -23.59 1.37
N LEU A 212 3.99 -24.35 1.64
CA LEU A 212 3.03 -24.78 0.64
C LEU A 212 2.07 -23.64 0.22
N MET A 213 1.89 -22.64 1.08
CA MET A 213 1.03 -21.46 0.82
C MET A 213 1.85 -20.19 0.51
N TYR A 214 3.06 -20.08 1.08
CA TYR A 214 3.94 -18.93 1.01
C TYR A 214 5.40 -19.40 0.89
N SER A 215 5.80 -19.66 -0.34
CA SER A 215 7.11 -20.18 -0.72
C SER A 215 8.16 -19.06 -0.85
N ALA A 216 9.44 -19.42 -1.02
CA ALA A 216 10.49 -18.44 -1.36
C ALA A 216 10.15 -17.65 -2.64
N ARG A 217 9.55 -18.31 -3.65
CA ARG A 217 9.08 -17.65 -4.87
C ARG A 217 7.97 -16.62 -4.60
N THR A 218 7.09 -16.92 -3.65
CA THR A 218 6.05 -15.97 -3.20
C THR A 218 6.67 -14.76 -2.51
N ALA A 219 7.73 -14.98 -1.71
CA ALA A 219 8.50 -13.91 -1.10
C ALA A 219 9.20 -13.03 -2.14
N ASP A 220 9.81 -13.61 -3.19
CA ASP A 220 10.44 -12.84 -4.27
C ASP A 220 9.44 -11.93 -5.00
N HIS A 221 8.23 -12.43 -5.27
CA HIS A 221 7.17 -11.63 -5.88
C HIS A 221 6.67 -10.52 -4.95
N TRP A 222 6.56 -10.81 -3.66
CA TRP A 222 6.20 -9.81 -2.65
C TRP A 222 7.27 -8.73 -2.51
N ILE A 223 8.56 -9.10 -2.46
CA ILE A 223 9.68 -8.16 -2.41
C ILE A 223 9.66 -7.23 -3.62
N ARG A 224 9.47 -7.78 -4.82
CA ARG A 224 9.37 -6.98 -6.04
C ARG A 224 8.21 -6.01 -5.94
N HIS A 225 7.02 -6.51 -5.62
CA HIS A 225 5.82 -5.68 -5.49
C HIS A 225 6.02 -4.53 -4.49
N ASN A 226 6.56 -4.83 -3.30
CA ASN A 226 6.77 -3.85 -2.26
C ASN A 226 7.80 -2.77 -2.66
N ILE A 227 8.84 -3.15 -3.41
CA ILE A 227 9.79 -2.18 -3.99
C ILE A 227 9.13 -1.34 -5.09
N GLU A 228 8.33 -1.96 -5.97
CA GLU A 228 7.64 -1.28 -7.07
C GLU A 228 6.62 -0.24 -6.53
N GLU A 229 5.78 -0.60 -5.54
CA GLU A 229 4.80 0.30 -4.94
C GLU A 229 5.46 1.41 -4.11
N THR A 230 6.44 1.08 -3.26
CA THR A 230 7.11 2.07 -2.42
C THR A 230 7.91 3.05 -3.28
N GLY A 231 8.52 2.55 -4.36
CA GLY A 231 9.19 3.38 -5.36
C GLY A 231 8.22 4.32 -6.08
N ARG A 232 6.97 3.91 -6.32
CA ARG A 232 5.94 4.74 -6.96
C ARG A 232 5.55 5.95 -6.11
N SER A 233 5.67 5.86 -4.79
CA SER A 233 5.26 6.91 -3.86
C SER A 233 5.87 8.28 -4.20
N GLU A 234 7.11 8.35 -4.71
CA GLU A 234 7.76 9.62 -5.09
C GLU A 234 7.12 10.31 -6.31
N ASP A 235 6.40 9.56 -7.14
CA ASP A 235 5.76 10.07 -8.36
C ASP A 235 4.34 10.57 -8.12
N VAL A 236 3.66 10.06 -7.09
CA VAL A 236 2.22 10.27 -6.88
C VAL A 236 1.93 11.08 -5.62
N ILE A 237 2.61 10.82 -4.51
CA ILE A 237 2.26 11.44 -3.22
C ILE A 237 2.42 12.97 -3.28
N PRO A 238 3.56 13.54 -3.75
CA PRO A 238 3.76 14.99 -3.67
C PRO A 238 2.71 15.80 -4.43
N VAL A 239 2.30 15.33 -5.62
CA VAL A 239 1.31 16.04 -6.46
C VAL A 239 -0.09 15.95 -5.88
N LEU A 240 -0.48 14.80 -5.34
CA LEU A 240 -1.80 14.61 -4.74
C LEU A 240 -1.93 15.36 -3.41
N HIS A 241 -0.89 15.32 -2.59
CA HIS A 241 -0.85 16.05 -1.32
C HIS A 241 -0.88 17.58 -1.53
N ALA A 242 -0.12 18.10 -2.51
CA ALA A 242 -0.13 19.52 -2.83
C ALA A 242 -1.50 20.01 -3.34
N HIS A 243 -2.23 19.17 -4.08
CA HIS A 243 -3.60 19.47 -4.49
C HIS A 243 -4.57 19.41 -3.32
N HIS A 244 -4.45 18.42 -2.44
CA HIS A 244 -5.28 18.29 -1.25
C HIS A 244 -5.15 19.49 -0.32
N THR A 245 -3.93 19.96 -0.05
CA THR A 245 -3.65 21.11 0.83
C THR A 245 -3.83 22.48 0.15
N GLY A 246 -4.28 22.54 -1.10
CA GLY A 246 -4.44 23.79 -1.85
C GLY A 246 -3.13 24.51 -2.23
N THR A 247 -1.97 23.95 -1.89
CA THR A 247 -0.64 24.55 -2.14
C THR A 247 -0.30 24.60 -3.63
N GLY A 248 -0.97 23.80 -4.47
CA GLY A 248 -0.78 23.76 -5.92
C GLY A 248 -1.38 24.94 -6.73
N ALA A 249 -2.14 25.84 -6.11
CA ALA A 249 -2.80 26.95 -6.80
C ALA A 249 -1.97 28.25 -6.89
N LEU A 250 -0.77 28.31 -6.29
CA LEU A 250 0.02 29.55 -6.12
C LEU A 250 1.25 29.68 -7.04
N SER A 251 1.34 28.92 -8.11
CA SER A 251 2.37 29.12 -9.12
C SER A 251 1.79 29.04 -10.54
N ALA A 252 1.12 30.11 -10.93
CA ALA A 252 0.85 30.50 -12.31
C ALA A 252 1.18 32.00 -12.47
#